data_AF-A0A7T2RPI5-F1
#
_entry.id   AF-A0A7T2RPI5-F1
#
_cell.length_a   1.000
_cell.length_b   1.000
_cell.length_c   1.000
_cell.angle_alpha   90.00
_cell.angle_beta   90.00
_cell.angle_gamma   90.00
#
_symmetry.space_group_name_H-M   'P 1'
#
loop_
_entity.id
_entity.type
_entity.pdbx_description
1 polymer ?
#
loop_
_entity_poly.entity_id
_entity_poly.type
_entity_poly.pdbx_seq_one_letter_code
_entity_poly.pdbx_strand_id
1 'polypeptide(L)'
;MRSNRKHSPAELAKYIHLYEEGTSYAELCDQYGLSIHSSVFREYYLKYLEHGFAGLESQTKNNSYSEKFKQNVVQEYLNTDISITKIARKYNIPSFSTVRNWITKYTKREELKGYHPKPEVYTMKSQKKTYQEKVDIVKDFLETGMSYKETAEKHKVSYNNVYSWVQKYKKYGPNGLIDSRGRRKPMSIQNEEEKLRTELAALKARNEYLETENAALKN
;
A
#
# COMPACT_ATOMS: atom_id res chain seq x y z
N MET A 1 0.67 -5.69 16.51
CA MET A 1 0.30 -6.64 15.44
C MET A 1 0.56 -8.04 15.96
N ARG A 2 -0.46 -8.93 15.97
CA ARG A 2 -0.25 -10.34 16.32
C ARG A 2 0.56 -10.99 15.19
N SER A 3 1.69 -11.59 15.53
CA SER A 3 2.52 -12.31 14.55
C SER A 3 1.74 -13.50 14.02
N ASN A 4 1.58 -13.61 12.70
CA ASN A 4 0.97 -14.79 12.05
C ASN A 4 1.97 -15.96 11.92
N ARG A 5 3.08 -15.93 12.69
CA ARG A 5 4.06 -17.02 12.72
C ARG A 5 3.54 -18.15 13.60
N LYS A 6 3.61 -19.37 13.05
CA LYS A 6 3.25 -20.60 13.76
C LYS A 6 4.27 -20.99 14.84
N HIS A 7 5.53 -20.58 14.69
CA HIS A 7 6.64 -20.88 15.60
C HIS A 7 7.47 -19.63 15.85
N SER A 8 7.89 -19.45 17.09
CA SER A 8 8.87 -18.46 17.51
C SER A 8 10.27 -18.79 16.99
N PRO A 9 11.19 -17.80 16.94
CA PRO A 9 12.58 -18.04 16.57
C PRO A 9 13.27 -19.10 17.45
N ALA A 10 12.95 -19.14 18.75
CA ALA A 10 13.50 -20.12 19.69
C ALA A 10 13.01 -21.55 19.41
N GLU A 11 11.72 -21.73 19.12
CA GLU A 11 11.17 -23.03 18.71
C GLU A 11 11.82 -23.50 17.40
N LEU A 12 11.96 -22.60 16.41
CA LEU A 12 12.63 -22.91 15.15
C LEU A 12 14.10 -23.32 15.35
N ALA A 13 14.84 -22.63 16.22
CA ALA A 13 16.22 -22.99 16.54
C ALA A 13 16.30 -24.39 17.18
N LYS A 14 15.38 -24.72 18.09
CA LYS A 14 15.29 -26.06 18.69
C LYS A 14 15.05 -27.14 17.63
N TYR A 15 14.10 -26.93 16.71
CA TYR A 15 13.86 -27.88 15.62
C TYR A 15 15.06 -28.04 14.69
N ILE A 16 15.80 -26.96 14.43
CA ILE A 16 17.02 -27.00 13.63
C ILE A 16 18.13 -27.80 14.33
N HIS A 17 18.32 -27.62 15.64
CA HIS A 17 19.32 -28.43 16.38
C HIS A 17 18.98 -29.93 16.35
N LEU A 18 17.72 -30.30 16.59
CA LEU A 18 17.27 -31.69 16.46
C LEU A 18 17.50 -32.24 15.04
N TYR A 19 17.24 -31.42 14.02
CA TYR A 19 17.50 -31.78 12.63
C TYR A 19 18.99 -32.03 12.36
N GLU A 20 19.89 -31.22 12.92
CA GLU A 20 21.34 -31.39 12.81
C GLU A 20 21.85 -32.62 13.58
N GLU A 21 21.20 -32.99 14.69
CA GLU A 21 21.47 -34.22 15.45
C GLU A 21 20.98 -35.50 14.75
N GLY A 22 20.29 -35.35 13.61
CA GLY A 22 19.86 -36.47 12.76
C GLY A 22 18.36 -36.77 12.81
N THR A 23 17.57 -36.03 13.57
CA THR A 23 16.10 -36.15 13.55
C THR A 23 15.57 -35.78 12.17
N SER A 24 14.73 -36.65 11.59
CA SER A 24 14.13 -36.41 10.29
C SER A 24 13.05 -35.31 10.35
N TYR A 25 12.78 -34.66 9.21
CA TYR A 25 11.68 -33.69 9.13
C TYR A 25 10.32 -34.30 9.52
N ALA A 26 10.08 -35.57 9.18
CA ALA A 26 8.85 -36.27 9.53
C ALA A 26 8.69 -36.40 11.05
N GLU A 27 9.75 -36.82 11.74
CA GLU A 27 9.77 -36.90 13.21
C GLU A 27 9.58 -35.52 13.85
N LEU A 28 10.17 -34.45 13.30
CA LEU A 28 9.94 -33.08 13.79
C LEU A 28 8.46 -32.69 13.72
N CYS A 29 7.74 -33.08 12.66
CA CYS A 29 6.31 -32.84 12.53
C CYS A 29 5.50 -33.68 13.52
N ASP A 30 5.74 -34.99 13.54
CA ASP A 30 4.89 -35.96 14.23
C ASP A 30 5.11 -35.98 15.76
N GLN A 31 6.37 -35.87 16.19
CA GLN A 31 6.74 -35.98 17.60
C GLN A 31 6.96 -34.63 18.28
N TYR A 32 7.54 -33.66 17.55
CA TYR A 32 7.93 -32.38 18.13
C TYR A 32 6.99 -31.21 17.76
N GLY A 33 5.97 -31.47 16.95
CA GLY A 33 4.90 -30.50 16.64
C GLY A 33 5.26 -29.44 15.61
N LEU A 34 6.25 -29.68 14.75
CA LEU A 34 6.60 -28.77 13.66
C LEU A 34 5.44 -28.66 12.65
N SER A 35 4.73 -27.54 12.71
CA SER A 35 3.50 -27.29 11.92
C SER A 35 3.69 -26.41 10.67
N ILE A 36 4.92 -26.29 10.16
CA ILE A 36 5.26 -25.56 8.92
C ILE A 36 5.69 -26.54 7.82
N HIS A 37 5.46 -26.15 6.57
CA HIS A 37 5.81 -26.97 5.42
C HIS A 37 7.34 -27.16 5.28
N SER A 38 7.77 -28.29 4.72
CA SER A 38 9.19 -28.68 4.59
C SER A 38 10.04 -27.64 3.86
N SER A 39 9.52 -27.03 2.80
CA SER A 39 10.19 -25.95 2.09
C SER A 39 10.41 -24.71 2.97
N VAL A 40 9.45 -24.37 3.82
CA VAL A 40 9.54 -23.23 4.74
C VAL A 40 10.53 -23.53 5.86
N PHE A 41 10.49 -24.74 6.42
CA PHE A 41 11.48 -25.20 7.40
C PHE A 41 12.89 -25.17 6.81
N ARG A 42 13.06 -25.67 5.58
CA ARG A 42 14.34 -25.63 4.87
C ARG A 42 14.84 -24.20 4.69
N GLU A 43 13.99 -23.24 4.35
CA GLU A 43 14.39 -21.83 4.27
C GLU A 43 14.83 -21.27 5.63
N TYR A 44 14.18 -21.64 6.74
CA TYR A 44 14.64 -21.27 8.08
C TYR A 44 15.99 -21.88 8.43
N TYR A 45 16.17 -23.18 8.17
CA TYR A 45 17.44 -23.87 8.34
C TYR A 45 18.56 -23.20 7.54
N LEU A 46 18.31 -22.92 6.27
CA LEU A 46 19.26 -22.26 5.38
C LEU A 46 19.62 -20.83 5.84
N LYS A 47 18.69 -20.10 6.44
CA LYS A 47 18.95 -18.78 7.04
C LYS A 47 19.75 -18.89 8.33
N TYR A 48 19.47 -19.91 9.15
CA TYR A 48 20.20 -20.19 10.37
C TYR A 48 21.66 -20.55 10.08
N LEU A 49 21.93 -21.34 9.03
CA LEU A 49 23.30 -21.64 8.62
C LEU A 49 24.08 -20.38 8.19
N GLU A 50 23.44 -19.40 7.55
CA GLU A 50 24.11 -18.19 7.06
C GLU A 50 24.24 -17.09 8.12
N HIS A 51 23.24 -16.94 9.01
CA HIS A 51 23.11 -15.79 9.91
C HIS A 51 22.90 -16.17 11.39
N GLY A 52 22.98 -17.46 11.71
CA GLY A 52 22.69 -17.99 13.05
C GLY A 52 21.27 -17.68 13.50
N PHE A 53 21.11 -17.50 14.81
CA PHE A 53 19.82 -17.18 15.44
C PHE A 53 19.18 -15.89 14.88
N ALA A 54 20.00 -14.89 14.52
CA ALA A 54 19.51 -13.63 13.94
C ALA A 54 18.76 -13.83 12.61
N GLY A 55 19.06 -14.90 11.86
CA GLY A 55 18.34 -15.26 10.63
C GLY A 55 16.91 -15.75 10.86
N LEU A 56 16.58 -16.17 12.09
CA LEU A 56 15.24 -16.63 12.48
C LEU A 56 14.36 -15.50 13.03
N GLU A 57 14.97 -14.40 13.46
CA GLU A 57 14.24 -13.29 14.06
C GLU A 57 13.33 -12.59 13.05
N SER A 58 12.16 -12.15 13.52
CA SER A 58 11.30 -11.28 12.74
C SER A 58 11.72 -9.84 12.96
N GLN A 59 11.98 -9.10 11.90
CA GLN A 59 12.21 -7.67 12.04
C GLN A 59 10.93 -6.95 12.43
N THR A 60 11.04 -6.09 13.44
CA THR A 60 9.93 -5.28 13.97
C THR A 60 9.68 -4.02 13.14
N LYS A 61 10.66 -3.61 12.32
CA LYS A 61 10.61 -2.44 11.46
C LYS A 61 10.78 -2.83 10.01
N ASN A 62 10.24 -2.01 9.11
CA ASN A 62 10.45 -2.17 7.68
C ASN A 62 11.94 -2.00 7.34
N ASN A 63 12.47 -2.87 6.48
CA ASN A 63 13.82 -2.70 5.96
C ASN A 63 13.93 -1.46 5.07
N SER A 64 14.97 -0.69 5.32
CA SER A 64 15.43 0.36 4.42
C SER A 64 16.77 -0.07 3.84
N TYR A 65 16.92 0.09 2.54
CA TYR A 65 18.16 -0.22 1.82
C TYR A 65 18.63 1.04 1.10
N SER A 66 19.92 1.37 1.26
CA SER A 66 20.54 2.48 0.53
C SER A 66 20.62 2.15 -0.96
N GLU A 67 20.69 3.18 -1.80
CA GLU A 67 20.88 3.02 -3.24
C GLU A 67 22.14 2.21 -3.56
N LYS A 68 23.27 2.57 -2.95
CA LYS A 68 24.55 1.85 -3.11
C LYS A 68 24.42 0.37 -2.76
N PHE A 69 23.72 0.04 -1.67
CA PHE A 69 23.48 -1.35 -1.30
C PHE A 69 22.66 -2.09 -2.37
N LYS A 70 21.56 -1.48 -2.86
CA LYS A 70 20.73 -2.08 -3.90
C LYS A 70 21.53 -2.32 -5.19
N GLN A 71 22.35 -1.34 -5.59
CA GLN A 71 23.22 -1.47 -6.75
C GLN A 71 24.22 -2.61 -6.58
N ASN A 72 24.88 -2.73 -5.42
CA ASN A 72 25.81 -3.83 -5.15
C ASN A 72 25.13 -5.20 -5.26
N VAL A 73 23.92 -5.35 -4.69
CA VAL A 73 23.15 -6.60 -4.77
C VAL A 73 22.79 -6.96 -6.20
N VAL A 74 22.35 -5.99 -7.00
CA VAL A 74 22.02 -6.20 -8.42
C VAL A 74 23.27 -6.55 -9.23
N GLN A 75 24.39 -5.85 -9.01
CA GLN A 75 25.65 -6.15 -9.68
C GLN A 75 26.17 -7.54 -9.36
N GLU A 76 26.10 -7.97 -8.10
CA GLU A 76 26.48 -9.34 -7.75
C GLU A 76 25.62 -10.36 -8.50
N TYR A 77 24.30 -10.14 -8.60
CA TYR A 77 23.42 -11.02 -9.38
C TYR A 77 23.78 -11.08 -10.86
N LEU A 78 24.15 -9.96 -11.48
CA LEU A 78 24.49 -9.91 -12.90
C LEU A 78 25.87 -10.51 -13.19
N ASN A 79 26.78 -10.47 -12.22
CA ASN A 79 28.16 -10.93 -12.39
C ASN A 79 28.39 -12.36 -11.90
N THR A 80 27.38 -13.02 -11.31
CA THR A 80 27.50 -14.36 -10.75
C THR A 80 26.30 -15.23 -11.13
N ASP A 81 26.48 -16.55 -11.20
CA ASP A 81 25.39 -17.51 -11.46
C ASP A 81 24.57 -17.84 -10.20
N ILE A 82 24.47 -16.90 -9.25
CA ILE A 82 23.76 -17.11 -7.99
C ILE A 82 22.26 -16.84 -8.21
N SER A 83 21.41 -17.77 -7.78
CA SER A 83 19.96 -17.57 -7.85
C SER A 83 19.50 -16.38 -7.00
N ILE A 84 18.43 -15.70 -7.44
CA ILE A 84 17.84 -14.55 -6.73
C ILE A 84 17.50 -14.92 -5.27
N THR A 85 17.01 -16.13 -5.03
CA THR A 85 16.71 -16.63 -3.68
C THR A 85 17.96 -16.71 -2.82
N LYS A 86 19.07 -17.23 -3.37
CA LYS A 86 20.34 -17.33 -2.64
C LYS A 86 20.96 -15.95 -2.39
N ILE A 87 20.85 -15.01 -3.32
CA ILE A 87 21.26 -13.61 -3.09
C ILE A 87 20.43 -12.96 -1.99
N ALA A 88 19.10 -13.10 -2.04
CA ALA A 88 18.24 -12.55 -1.01
C ALA A 88 18.61 -13.09 0.38
N ARG A 89 18.88 -14.40 0.47
CA ARG A 89 19.32 -15.03 1.71
C ARG A 89 20.70 -14.53 2.17
N LYS A 90 21.69 -14.49 1.27
CA LYS A 90 23.06 -13.99 1.54
C LYS A 90 23.06 -12.60 2.16
N TYR A 91 22.20 -11.72 1.64
CA TYR A 91 22.08 -10.34 2.10
C TYR A 91 21.02 -10.13 3.20
N ASN A 92 20.49 -11.22 3.76
CA ASN A 92 19.40 -11.23 4.75
C ASN A 92 18.19 -10.36 4.34
N ILE A 93 17.86 -10.39 3.05
CA ILE A 93 16.68 -9.73 2.49
C ILE A 93 15.49 -10.70 2.66
N PRO A 94 14.42 -10.32 3.38
CA PRO A 94 13.38 -11.26 3.78
C PRO A 94 12.65 -11.96 2.62
N SER A 95 12.60 -11.33 1.45
CA SER A 95 11.91 -11.86 0.27
C SER A 95 12.76 -11.69 -0.99
N PHE A 96 12.89 -12.77 -1.77
CA PHE A 96 13.52 -12.75 -3.09
C PHE A 96 12.80 -11.80 -4.05
N SER A 97 11.50 -11.57 -3.87
CA SER A 97 10.71 -10.62 -4.67
C SER A 97 11.25 -9.19 -4.54
N THR A 98 11.82 -8.84 -3.39
CA THR A 98 12.48 -7.54 -3.19
C THR A 98 13.67 -7.38 -4.13
N VAL A 99 14.53 -8.41 -4.22
CA VAL A 99 15.70 -8.42 -5.12
C VAL A 99 15.25 -8.43 -6.58
N ARG A 100 14.25 -9.26 -6.93
CA ARG A 100 13.65 -9.29 -8.27
C ARG A 100 13.17 -7.91 -8.71
N ASN A 101 12.52 -7.17 -7.82
CA ASN A 101 12.03 -5.82 -8.11
C ASN A 101 13.18 -4.84 -8.37
N TRP A 102 14.30 -4.94 -7.64
CA TRP A 102 15.48 -4.12 -7.91
C TRP A 102 16.11 -4.44 -9.26
N ILE A 103 16.27 -5.72 -9.58
CA ILE A 103 16.77 -6.15 -10.90
C ILE A 103 15.85 -5.63 -12.01
N THR A 104 14.54 -5.79 -11.87
CA THR A 104 13.55 -5.32 -12.86
C THR A 104 13.67 -3.82 -13.11
N LYS A 105 13.82 -3.02 -12.05
CA LYS A 105 14.00 -1.56 -12.17
C LYS A 105 15.32 -1.21 -12.86
N TYR A 106 16.41 -1.87 -12.46
CA TYR A 106 17.71 -1.70 -13.07
C TYR A 106 17.68 -2.00 -14.58
N THR A 107 17.07 -3.12 -15.00
CA THR A 107 16.92 -3.50 -16.41
C THR A 107 16.09 -2.49 -17.20
N LYS A 108 15.07 -1.88 -16.59
CA LYS A 108 14.27 -0.81 -17.19
C LYS A 108 14.96 0.56 -17.21
N ARG A 109 16.21 0.65 -16.75
CA ARG A 109 16.97 1.90 -16.56
C ARG A 109 16.27 2.90 -15.62
N GLU A 110 15.45 2.39 -14.70
CA GLU A 110 14.88 3.19 -13.62
C GLU A 110 15.89 3.33 -12.46
N GLU A 111 15.95 4.51 -11.84
CA GLU A 111 16.82 4.75 -10.69
C GLU A 111 16.43 3.89 -9.47
N LEU A 112 17.43 3.23 -8.86
CA LEU A 112 17.28 2.46 -7.62
C LEU A 112 17.33 3.38 -6.39
N LYS A 113 16.38 4.31 -6.30
CA LYS A 113 16.33 5.30 -5.21
C LYS A 113 16.36 4.64 -3.82
N GLY A 114 17.18 5.17 -2.93
CA GLY A 114 17.19 4.83 -1.50
C GLY A 114 15.85 5.17 -0.84
N TYR A 115 15.54 4.51 0.29
CA TYR A 115 14.41 4.95 1.11
C TYR A 115 14.84 6.10 2.01
N HIS A 116 14.44 7.31 1.65
CA HIS A 116 14.63 8.52 2.45
C HIS A 116 13.29 8.92 3.05
N PRO A 117 12.89 8.40 4.23
CA PRO A 117 11.69 8.88 4.89
C PRO A 117 11.89 10.37 5.19
N LYS A 118 10.92 11.22 4.80
CA LYS A 118 10.86 12.61 5.27
C LYS A 118 9.72 12.65 6.29
N PRO A 119 9.96 12.22 7.54
CA PRO A 119 8.92 12.16 8.56
C PRO A 119 8.27 13.53 8.78
N GLU A 120 8.98 14.62 8.48
CA GLU A 120 8.50 16.00 8.55
C GLU A 120 7.21 16.16 7.74
N VAL A 121 7.12 15.56 6.55
CA VAL A 121 5.92 15.69 5.70
C VAL A 121 4.68 15.02 6.34
N TYR A 122 4.90 14.04 7.21
CA TYR A 122 3.85 13.36 7.97
C TYR A 122 3.55 14.02 9.33
N THR A 123 4.54 14.70 9.93
CA THR A 123 4.42 15.40 11.22
C THR A 123 4.16 16.91 11.09
N MET A 124 4.20 17.44 9.87
CA MET A 124 3.91 18.85 9.55
C MET A 124 2.52 19.23 10.07
N LYS A 125 2.47 20.30 10.88
CA LYS A 125 1.21 20.90 11.31
C LYS A 125 0.46 21.38 10.06
N SER A 126 -0.81 21.01 9.96
CA SER A 126 -1.67 21.44 8.86
C SER A 126 -1.79 22.97 8.86
N GLN A 127 -1.19 23.62 7.87
CA GLN A 127 -1.44 25.04 7.62
C GLN A 127 -2.85 25.21 7.02
N LYS A 128 -3.53 26.30 7.39
CA LYS A 128 -4.80 26.67 6.75
C LYS A 128 -4.48 27.14 5.33
N LYS A 129 -4.94 26.38 4.34
CA LYS A 129 -4.92 26.76 2.92
C LYS A 129 -6.31 27.21 2.49
N THR A 130 -6.35 28.25 1.68
CA THR A 130 -7.57 28.74 1.01
C THR A 130 -8.10 27.70 0.02
N TYR A 131 -9.35 27.87 -0.41
CA TYR A 131 -9.94 26.99 -1.42
C TYR A 131 -9.14 27.00 -2.73
N GLN A 132 -8.76 28.19 -3.20
CA GLN A 132 -7.99 28.35 -4.44
C GLN A 132 -6.63 27.66 -4.33
N GLU A 133 -5.90 27.88 -3.25
CA GLU A 133 -4.62 27.18 -3.02
C GLU A 133 -4.79 25.65 -3.03
N LYS A 134 -5.87 25.11 -2.45
CA LYS A 134 -6.12 23.66 -2.49
C LYS A 134 -6.36 23.17 -3.92
N VAL A 135 -7.12 23.92 -4.73
CA VAL A 135 -7.37 23.59 -6.14
C VAL A 135 -6.06 23.60 -6.92
N ASP A 136 -5.23 24.63 -6.71
CA ASP A 136 -3.95 24.78 -7.40
C ASP A 136 -2.98 23.64 -7.04
N ILE A 137 -2.92 23.27 -5.75
CA ILE A 137 -2.11 22.13 -5.28
C ILE A 137 -2.53 20.82 -5.95
N VAL A 138 -3.84 20.59 -6.09
CA VAL A 138 -4.36 19.36 -6.72
C VAL A 138 -4.12 19.37 -8.22
N LYS A 139 -4.29 20.50 -8.91
CA LYS A 139 -3.97 20.63 -10.34
C LYS A 139 -2.48 20.38 -10.58
N ASP A 140 -1.62 21.01 -9.79
CA ASP A 140 -0.17 20.82 -9.86
C ASP A 140 0.21 19.34 -9.65
N PHE A 141 -0.43 18.62 -8.71
CA PHE A 141 -0.24 17.18 -8.55
C PHE A 141 -0.63 16.38 -9.79
N LEU A 142 -1.77 16.71 -10.42
CA LEU A 142 -2.29 15.99 -11.59
C LEU A 142 -1.47 16.27 -12.86
N GLU A 143 -0.95 17.49 -13.01
CA GLU A 143 -0.17 17.92 -14.18
C GLU A 143 1.28 17.45 -14.12
N THR A 144 1.92 17.53 -12.95
CA THR A 144 3.35 17.24 -12.82
C THR A 144 3.66 15.76 -12.62
N GLY A 145 2.67 14.94 -12.24
CA GLY A 145 2.87 13.52 -11.92
C GLY A 145 3.76 13.27 -10.69
N MET A 146 4.02 14.29 -9.88
CA MET A 146 4.79 14.18 -8.64
C MET A 146 4.14 13.19 -7.66
N SER A 147 4.96 12.57 -6.80
CA SER A 147 4.43 11.80 -5.68
C SER A 147 3.74 12.72 -4.66
N TYR A 148 2.79 12.18 -3.90
CA TYR A 148 2.10 12.91 -2.81
C TYR A 148 3.07 13.61 -1.84
N LYS A 149 4.24 13.01 -1.62
CA LYS A 149 5.25 13.52 -0.72
C LYS A 149 5.98 14.73 -1.30
N GLU A 150 6.35 14.68 -2.58
CA GLU A 150 6.98 15.79 -3.29
C GLU A 150 6.03 16.99 -3.38
N THR A 151 4.75 16.74 -3.70
CA THR A 151 3.72 17.79 -3.70
C THR A 151 3.52 18.40 -2.32
N ALA A 152 3.47 17.58 -1.28
CA ALA A 152 3.31 18.07 0.10
C ALA A 152 4.49 18.97 0.52
N GLU A 153 5.72 18.60 0.15
CA GLU A 153 6.91 19.40 0.41
C GLU A 153 6.92 20.71 -0.38
N LYS A 154 6.66 20.66 -1.69
CA LYS A 154 6.61 21.85 -2.57
C LYS A 154 5.64 22.90 -2.03
N HIS A 155 4.46 22.45 -1.60
CA HIS A 155 3.38 23.33 -1.16
C HIS A 155 3.35 23.57 0.36
N LYS A 156 4.32 23.03 1.10
CA LYS A 156 4.45 23.14 2.57
C LYS A 156 3.16 22.74 3.30
N VAL A 157 2.53 21.64 2.86
CA VAL A 157 1.33 21.05 3.46
C VAL A 157 1.60 19.62 3.89
N SER A 158 0.78 19.07 4.79
CA SER A 158 0.96 17.68 5.23
C SER A 158 0.63 16.69 4.10
N TYR A 159 1.27 15.53 4.12
CA TYR A 159 0.96 14.41 3.21
C TYR A 159 -0.54 14.09 3.19
N ASN A 160 -1.15 14.02 4.39
CA ASN A 160 -2.56 13.68 4.56
C ASN A 160 -3.49 14.72 3.90
N ASN A 161 -3.10 15.99 3.86
CA ASN A 161 -3.86 17.03 3.18
C ASN A 161 -3.85 16.81 1.67
N VAL A 162 -2.66 16.64 1.07
CA VAL A 162 -2.55 16.39 -0.38
C VAL A 162 -3.33 15.14 -0.76
N TYR A 163 -3.15 14.05 -0.02
CA TYR A 163 -3.90 12.82 -0.25
C TYR A 163 -5.42 13.06 -0.17
N SER A 164 -5.92 13.65 0.93
CA SER A 164 -7.34 13.93 1.12
C SER A 164 -7.93 14.84 0.04
N TRP A 165 -7.21 15.90 -0.34
CA TRP A 165 -7.65 16.85 -1.36
C TRP A 165 -7.71 16.22 -2.74
N VAL A 166 -6.66 15.49 -3.15
CA VAL A 166 -6.65 14.78 -4.44
C VAL A 166 -7.78 13.77 -4.51
N GLN A 167 -8.04 12.98 -3.45
CA GLN A 167 -9.13 12.01 -3.44
C GLN A 167 -10.51 12.69 -3.53
N LYS A 168 -10.73 13.78 -2.77
CA LYS A 168 -11.98 14.54 -2.84
C LYS A 168 -12.19 15.20 -4.21
N TYR A 169 -11.12 15.71 -4.81
CA TYR A 169 -11.17 16.32 -6.13
C TYR A 169 -11.46 15.29 -7.22
N LYS A 170 -10.83 14.11 -7.18
CA LYS A 170 -11.14 13.01 -8.11
C LYS A 170 -12.59 12.56 -8.00
N LYS A 171 -13.15 12.57 -6.78
CA LYS A 171 -14.51 12.08 -6.53
C LYS A 171 -15.61 13.11 -6.80
N TYR A 172 -15.37 14.38 -6.48
CA TYR A 172 -16.41 15.43 -6.49
C TYR A 172 -16.00 16.68 -7.28
N GLY A 173 -14.91 16.61 -8.04
CA GLY A 173 -14.32 17.76 -8.71
C GLY A 173 -13.86 18.85 -7.74
N PRO A 174 -13.70 20.09 -8.22
CA PRO A 174 -13.32 21.24 -7.39
C PRO A 174 -14.22 21.41 -6.15
N ASN A 175 -15.52 21.11 -6.26
CA ASN A 175 -16.49 21.21 -5.18
C ASN A 175 -16.14 20.35 -3.95
N GLY A 176 -15.39 19.26 -4.13
CA GLY A 176 -14.91 18.41 -3.03
C GLY A 176 -13.94 19.10 -2.08
N LEU A 177 -13.34 20.23 -2.48
CA LEU A 177 -12.34 20.97 -1.69
C LEU A 177 -12.93 22.12 -0.86
N ILE A 178 -14.22 22.40 -1.02
CA ILE A 178 -14.96 23.41 -0.26
C ILE A 178 -15.05 22.97 1.22
N ASP A 179 -14.70 23.87 2.14
CA ASP A 179 -14.79 23.57 3.58
C ASP A 179 -16.26 23.57 4.04
N SER A 180 -16.77 22.39 4.39
CA SER A 180 -18.15 22.20 4.85
C SER A 180 -18.24 21.84 6.33
N ARG A 181 -17.21 22.12 7.15
CA ARG A 181 -17.27 21.84 8.59
C ARG A 181 -18.30 22.74 9.26
N GLY A 182 -19.28 22.15 9.95
CA GLY A 182 -20.36 22.87 10.64
C GLY A 182 -21.48 23.41 9.73
N ARG A 183 -21.46 23.11 8.43
CA ARG A 183 -22.52 23.46 7.47
C ARG A 183 -22.95 22.21 6.71
N ARG A 184 -24.23 22.09 6.33
CA ARG A 184 -24.71 21.00 5.46
C ARG A 184 -23.79 20.93 4.22
N LYS A 185 -23.41 19.71 3.81
CA LYS A 185 -22.57 19.48 2.61
C LYS A 185 -23.18 20.25 1.42
N PRO A 186 -22.37 20.89 0.55
CA PRO A 186 -22.90 21.65 -0.58
C PRO A 186 -23.77 20.78 -1.49
N MET A 187 -24.84 21.37 -2.04
CA MET A 187 -25.89 20.75 -2.88
C MET A 187 -25.40 19.93 -4.09
N SER A 188 -24.10 19.90 -4.42
CA SER A 188 -23.58 19.12 -5.54
C SER A 188 -23.79 17.60 -5.41
N ILE A 189 -23.99 17.06 -4.19
CA ILE A 189 -24.37 15.66 -3.97
C ILE A 189 -25.91 15.53 -3.85
N GLN A 190 -26.62 16.63 -3.54
CA GLN A 190 -28.08 16.67 -3.48
C GLN A 190 -28.72 16.91 -4.85
N ASN A 191 -28.06 17.61 -5.77
CA ASN A 191 -28.61 18.06 -7.04
C ASN A 191 -29.07 16.90 -7.93
N GLU A 192 -28.42 15.75 -7.86
CA GLU A 192 -28.80 14.59 -8.67
C GLU A 192 -30.06 13.92 -8.11
N GLU A 193 -30.10 13.67 -6.80
CA GLU A 193 -31.29 13.14 -6.11
C GLU A 193 -32.47 14.12 -6.11
N GLU A 194 -32.21 15.42 -6.03
CA GLU A 194 -33.22 16.47 -6.02
C GLU A 194 -33.77 16.72 -7.43
N LYS A 195 -32.93 16.72 -8.47
CA LYS A 195 -33.39 16.65 -9.87
C LYS A 195 -34.23 15.41 -10.13
N LEU A 196 -33.76 14.24 -9.70
CA LEU A 196 -34.51 12.98 -9.80
C LEU A 196 -35.89 13.10 -9.11
N ARG A 197 -35.98 13.73 -7.93
CA ARG A 197 -37.25 13.95 -7.22
C ARG A 197 -38.18 14.92 -7.95
N THR A 198 -37.67 16.03 -8.46
CA THR A 198 -38.48 17.01 -9.22
C THR A 198 -38.99 16.42 -10.52
N GLU A 199 -38.16 15.67 -11.24
CA GLU A 199 -38.53 15.00 -12.48
C GLU A 199 -39.58 13.90 -12.24
N LEU A 200 -39.45 13.12 -11.16
CA LEU A 200 -40.41 12.10 -10.76
C LEU A 200 -41.77 12.72 -10.36
N ALA A 201 -41.76 13.88 -9.69
CA ALA A 201 -42.98 14.62 -9.37
C ALA A 201 -43.67 15.18 -10.63
N ALA A 202 -42.91 15.76 -11.55
CA ALA A 202 -43.44 16.28 -12.82
C ALA A 202 -44.00 15.16 -13.71
N LEU A 203 -43.32 14.01 -13.78
CA LEU A 203 -43.79 12.83 -14.51
C LEU A 203 -45.07 12.25 -13.89
N LYS A 204 -45.18 12.22 -12.55
CA LYS A 204 -46.40 11.79 -11.86
C LYS A 204 -47.58 12.71 -12.15
N ALA A 205 -47.39 14.02 -12.05
CA ALA A 205 -48.44 14.99 -12.36
C ALA A 205 -48.88 14.89 -13.83
N ARG A 206 -47.94 14.65 -14.75
CA ARG A 206 -48.26 14.43 -16.16
C ARG A 206 -49.03 13.13 -16.39
N ASN A 207 -48.66 12.04 -15.72
CA ASN A 207 -49.41 10.78 -15.80
C ASN A 207 -50.82 10.92 -15.24
N GLU A 208 -50.98 11.58 -14.10
CA GLU A 208 -52.30 11.84 -13.51
C GLU A 208 -53.20 12.67 -14.44
N TYR A 209 -52.63 13.70 -15.10
CA TYR A 209 -53.32 14.45 -16.14
C TYR A 209 -53.72 13.57 -17.33
N LEU A 210 -52.81 12.75 -17.85
CA LEU A 210 -53.11 11.84 -18.97
C LEU A 210 -54.12 10.75 -18.57
N GLU A 211 -54.12 10.29 -17.32
CA GLU A 211 -55.10 9.33 -16.81
C GLU A 211 -56.51 9.94 -16.73
N THR A 212 -56.61 11.19 -16.27
CA THR A 212 -57.88 11.92 -16.25
C THR A 212 -58.40 12.24 -17.66
N GLU A 213 -57.52 12.61 -18.59
CA GLU A 213 -57.88 12.81 -20.00
C GLU A 213 -58.32 11.50 -20.68
N ASN A 214 -57.59 10.40 -20.48
CA ASN A 214 -57.98 9.09 -21.00
C ASN A 214 -59.27 8.54 -20.37
N ALA A 215 -59.54 8.84 -19.10
CA ALA A 215 -60.79 8.47 -18.44
C ALA A 215 -61.98 9.28 -18.99
N ALA A 216 -61.77 10.55 -19.33
CA ALA A 216 -62.78 11.40 -19.96
C ALA A 216 -63.08 10.97 -21.41
N LEU A 217 -62.10 10.40 -22.13
CA LEU A 217 -62.27 9.92 -23.52
C LEU A 217 -62.79 8.48 -23.61
N LYS A 218 -62.89 7.75 -22.49
CA LYS A 218 -63.42 6.38 -22.42
C LYS A 218 -64.87 6.29 -21.90
N ASN A 219 -65.51 7.42 -21.62
CA ASN A 219 -66.95 7.57 -21.40
C ASN A 219 -67.61 8.25 -22.59
#